data_AF-A0A0B3A4S2-F1
#
_entry.id   AF-A0A0B3A4S2-F1
#
_cell.length_a   1.000
_cell.length_b   1.000
_cell.length_c   1.000
_cell.angle_alpha   90.00
_cell.angle_beta   90.00
_cell.angle_gamma   90.00
#
_symmetry.space_group_name_H-M   'P 1'
#
loop_
_entity.id
_entity.type
_entity.pdbx_description
1 polymer ?
#
loop_
_entity_poly.entity_id
_entity_poly.type
_entity_poly.pdbx_seq_one_letter_code
_entity_poly.pdbx_strand_id
1 'polypeptide(L)'
;MKPVTYGIMALFVLGLVAAGASAFGFGQNQDVQDALKNNDFAAWKSAHEAQLTEENFQRAVEMYHAHAQMQERMQAVEDAIKNDDYTAYQEAVSNMHLSISEDQFDKMVQQYQETGNVGPGLGKGAHRFGRDPGMMRGMWN
;
A
#
# COMPACT_ATOMS: atom_id res chain seq x y z
N MET A 1 6.30 26.85 -33.43
CA MET A 1 6.24 25.45 -32.95
C MET A 1 6.00 25.51 -31.44
N LYS A 2 4.91 24.90 -30.94
CA LYS A 2 4.51 25.00 -29.53
C LYS A 2 5.30 23.96 -28.69
N PRO A 3 5.87 24.32 -27.53
CA PRO A 3 6.46 23.35 -26.62
C PRO A 3 5.41 22.91 -25.59
N VAL A 4 4.97 21.65 -25.63
CA VAL A 4 4.23 21.04 -24.51
C VAL A 4 4.63 19.57 -24.43
N THR A 5 5.81 19.30 -23.88
CA THR A 5 6.25 17.92 -23.57
C THR A 5 7.04 17.87 -22.27
N TYR A 6 6.54 18.51 -21.21
CA TYR A 6 7.16 18.42 -19.87
C TYR A 6 6.15 18.13 -18.75
N GLY A 7 4.91 17.73 -19.09
CA GLY A 7 3.83 17.59 -18.11
C GLY A 7 3.75 16.26 -17.35
N ILE A 8 4.49 15.22 -17.74
CA ILE A 8 4.26 13.85 -17.21
C ILE A 8 5.40 13.34 -16.31
N MET A 9 6.59 13.95 -16.36
CA MET A 9 7.76 13.50 -15.57
C MET A 9 7.66 13.79 -14.05
N ALA A 10 6.73 14.64 -13.61
CA ALA A 10 6.73 15.17 -12.24
C ALA A 10 5.97 14.30 -11.21
N LEU A 11 5.19 13.30 -11.63
CA LEU A 11 4.31 12.55 -10.71
C LEU A 11 4.93 11.30 -10.08
N PHE A 12 6.12 10.86 -10.51
CA PHE A 12 6.75 9.63 -9.98
C PHE A 12 7.72 9.83 -8.81
N VAL A 13 8.01 11.08 -8.41
CA VAL A 13 9.07 11.36 -7.41
C VAL A 13 8.58 11.29 -5.95
N LEU A 14 7.27 11.15 -5.69
CA LEU A 14 6.71 11.29 -4.33
C LEU A 14 6.06 10.04 -3.72
N GLY A 15 6.44 8.84 -4.16
CA GLY A 15 5.76 7.61 -3.73
C GLY A 15 6.61 6.48 -3.12
N LEU A 16 7.91 6.68 -2.86
CA LEU A 16 8.81 5.55 -2.54
C LEU A 16 9.62 5.74 -1.25
N VAL A 17 9.02 6.35 -0.23
CA VAL A 17 9.61 6.32 1.12
C VAL A 17 8.65 5.60 2.05
N ALA A 18 8.93 4.32 2.28
CA ALA A 18 8.96 3.69 3.62
C ALA A 18 8.40 2.26 3.71
N ALA A 19 7.71 1.69 2.71
CA ALA A 19 7.19 0.32 2.87
C ALA A 19 7.18 -0.58 1.61
N GLY A 20 7.54 -0.06 0.43
CA GLY A 20 7.29 -0.73 -0.85
C GLY A 20 8.51 -0.89 -1.76
N ALA A 21 9.74 -0.83 -1.25
CA ALA A 21 10.95 -1.00 -2.08
C ALA A 21 11.07 -2.41 -2.70
N SER A 22 10.31 -3.38 -2.19
CA SER A 22 10.46 -4.80 -2.54
C SER A 22 9.70 -5.24 -3.79
N ALA A 23 8.70 -4.47 -4.24
CA ALA A 23 7.79 -4.98 -5.24
C ALA A 23 8.21 -4.61 -6.68
N PHE A 24 9.13 -3.65 -6.84
CA PHE A 24 9.58 -3.18 -8.15
C PHE A 24 11.06 -3.35 -8.47
N GLY A 25 11.89 -3.88 -7.56
CA GLY A 25 13.34 -3.92 -7.77
C GLY A 25 14.02 -2.54 -7.85
N PHE A 26 13.27 -1.44 -7.76
CA PHE A 26 13.80 -0.07 -7.79
C PHE A 26 14.76 0.23 -6.62
N GLY A 27 14.68 -0.49 -5.50
CA GLY A 27 15.46 -0.22 -4.28
C GLY A 27 16.85 -0.87 -4.19
N GLN A 28 17.20 -1.79 -5.09
CA GLN A 28 18.49 -2.52 -5.02
C GLN A 28 19.45 -2.19 -6.18
N ASN A 29 19.24 -1.08 -6.89
CA ASN A 29 20.18 -0.66 -7.90
C ASN A 29 21.41 -0.01 -7.25
N GLN A 30 22.56 -0.67 -7.37
CA GLN A 30 23.84 -0.19 -6.84
C GLN A 30 24.19 1.20 -7.40
N ASP A 31 23.82 1.51 -8.64
CA ASP A 31 24.04 2.82 -9.26
C ASP A 31 23.27 3.94 -8.56
N VAL A 32 22.04 3.64 -8.09
CA VAL A 32 21.25 4.60 -7.30
C VAL A 32 21.90 4.83 -5.94
N GLN A 33 22.40 3.77 -5.29
CA GLN A 33 23.06 3.89 -4.00
C GLN A 33 24.36 4.69 -4.09
N ASP A 34 25.16 4.44 -5.13
CA ASP A 34 26.43 5.10 -5.31
C ASP A 34 26.25 6.56 -5.74
N ALA A 35 25.24 6.86 -6.55
CA ALA A 35 24.84 8.24 -6.84
C ALA A 35 24.43 9.01 -5.57
N LEU A 36 23.67 8.38 -4.67
CA LEU A 36 23.27 9.00 -3.39
C LEU A 36 24.49 9.23 -2.46
N LYS A 37 25.39 8.26 -2.33
CA LYS A 37 26.62 8.41 -1.53
C LYS A 37 27.50 9.56 -2.04
N ASN A 38 27.56 9.74 -3.35
CA ASN A 38 28.37 10.76 -3.99
C ASN A 38 27.64 12.11 -4.15
N ASN A 39 26.40 12.23 -3.67
CA ASN A 39 25.53 13.40 -3.88
C ASN A 39 25.42 13.82 -5.36
N ASP A 40 25.40 12.83 -6.26
CA ASP A 40 25.36 13.01 -7.71
C ASP A 40 23.93 12.85 -8.23
N PHE A 41 23.24 13.99 -8.36
CA PHE A 41 21.87 14.02 -8.86
C PHE A 41 21.74 13.55 -10.32
N ALA A 42 22.73 13.83 -11.17
CA ALA A 42 22.67 13.45 -12.57
C ALA A 42 22.79 11.92 -12.72
N ALA A 43 23.69 11.31 -11.97
CA ALA A 43 23.82 9.85 -11.90
C ALA A 43 22.55 9.21 -11.31
N TRP A 44 22.00 9.77 -10.23
CA TRP A 44 20.76 9.27 -9.62
C TRP A 44 19.59 9.29 -10.60
N LYS A 45 19.44 10.39 -11.35
CA LYS A 45 18.40 10.55 -12.36
C LYS A 45 18.59 9.57 -13.51
N SER A 46 19.81 9.44 -14.03
CA SER A 46 20.11 8.49 -15.12
C SER A 46 19.82 7.05 -14.71
N ALA A 47 20.17 6.68 -13.47
CA ALA A 47 19.90 5.34 -12.95
C ALA A 47 18.39 5.07 -12.82
N HIS A 48 17.58 6.08 -12.47
CA HIS A 48 16.12 5.96 -12.47
C HIS A 48 15.53 5.87 -13.89
N GLU A 49 15.99 6.73 -14.81
CA GLU A 49 15.52 6.71 -16.20
C GLU A 49 15.82 5.37 -16.89
N ALA A 50 16.95 4.74 -16.57
CA ALA A 50 17.28 3.41 -17.08
C ALA A 50 16.28 2.32 -16.64
N GLN A 51 15.58 2.52 -15.53
CA GLN A 51 14.55 1.59 -15.04
C GLN A 51 13.15 1.92 -15.57
N LEU A 52 12.95 3.05 -16.25
CA LEU A 52 11.70 3.42 -16.91
C LEU A 52 11.56 2.73 -18.27
N THR A 53 11.54 1.40 -18.25
CA THR A 53 11.25 0.57 -19.44
C THR A 53 9.76 0.27 -19.54
N GLU A 54 9.28 0.01 -20.75
CA GLU A 54 7.91 -0.42 -21.01
C GLU A 54 7.56 -1.70 -20.22
N GLU A 55 8.50 -2.65 -20.13
CA GLU A 55 8.33 -3.88 -19.35
C GLU A 55 8.11 -3.58 -17.85
N ASN A 56 8.93 -2.69 -17.27
CA ASN A 56 8.79 -2.30 -15.87
C ASN A 56 7.49 -1.53 -15.62
N PHE A 57 7.05 -0.74 -16.59
CA PHE A 57 5.74 -0.08 -16.54
C PHE A 57 4.59 -1.08 -16.56
N GLN A 58 4.62 -2.09 -17.44
CA GLN A 58 3.58 -3.13 -17.49
C GLN A 58 3.53 -3.94 -16.20
N ARG A 59 4.69 -4.31 -15.64
CA ARG A 59 4.78 -4.92 -14.30
C ARG A 59 4.15 -4.03 -13.23
N ALA A 60 4.29 -2.70 -13.34
CA ALA A 60 3.66 -1.76 -12.43
C ALA A 60 2.14 -1.76 -12.49
N VAL A 61 1.61 -1.81 -13.70
CA VAL A 61 0.18 -1.90 -13.95
C VAL A 61 -0.37 -3.21 -13.38
N GLU A 62 0.29 -4.34 -13.65
CA GLU A 62 -0.10 -5.65 -13.11
C GLU A 62 -0.16 -5.66 -11.58
N MET A 63 0.89 -5.15 -10.93
CA MET A 63 0.94 -5.06 -9.48
C MET A 63 -0.11 -4.11 -8.90
N TYR A 64 -0.37 -2.99 -9.57
CA TYR A 64 -1.43 -2.07 -9.16
C TYR A 64 -2.79 -2.77 -9.14
N HIS A 65 -3.11 -3.52 -10.20
CA HIS A 65 -4.35 -4.29 -10.26
C HIS A 65 -4.40 -5.41 -9.23
N ALA A 66 -3.29 -6.13 -9.02
CA ALA A 66 -3.20 -7.16 -7.99
C ALA A 66 -3.42 -6.59 -6.58
N HIS A 67 -2.82 -5.44 -6.27
CA HIS A 67 -3.02 -4.75 -4.99
C HIS A 67 -4.45 -4.23 -4.81
N ALA A 68 -5.07 -3.68 -5.85
CA ALA A 68 -6.46 -3.21 -5.79
C ALA A 68 -7.41 -4.37 -5.46
N GLN A 69 -7.26 -5.51 -6.16
CA GLN A 69 -8.05 -6.71 -5.87
C GLN A 69 -7.79 -7.25 -4.46
N MET A 70 -6.55 -7.20 -4.00
CA MET A 70 -6.20 -7.61 -2.65
C MET A 70 -6.87 -6.71 -1.61
N GLN A 71 -6.91 -5.39 -1.82
CA GLN A 71 -7.56 -4.46 -0.90
C GLN A 71 -9.06 -4.74 -0.74
N GLU A 72 -9.77 -4.99 -1.84
CA GLU A 72 -11.19 -5.35 -1.81
C GLU A 72 -11.43 -6.63 -1.00
N ARG A 73 -10.58 -7.65 -1.20
CA ARG A 73 -10.65 -8.90 -0.43
C ARG A 73 -10.36 -8.69 1.06
N MET A 74 -9.36 -7.87 1.39
CA MET A 74 -9.05 -7.56 2.79
C MET A 74 -10.19 -6.81 3.47
N GLN A 75 -10.93 -5.95 2.75
CA GLN A 75 -12.15 -5.33 3.27
C GLN A 75 -13.24 -6.37 3.54
N ALA A 76 -13.47 -7.31 2.60
CA ALA A 76 -14.44 -8.39 2.81
C ALA A 76 -14.07 -9.28 4.02
N VAL A 77 -12.78 -9.57 4.22
CA VAL A 77 -12.29 -10.27 5.42
C VAL A 77 -12.56 -9.46 6.69
N GLU A 78 -12.26 -8.16 6.68
CA GLU A 78 -12.51 -7.28 7.81
C GLU A 78 -14.00 -7.23 8.17
N ASP A 79 -14.88 -7.12 7.17
CA ASP A 79 -16.33 -7.09 7.37
C ASP A 79 -16.86 -8.45 7.87
N ALA A 80 -16.32 -9.57 7.39
CA ALA A 80 -16.68 -10.89 7.89
C ALA A 80 -16.31 -11.06 9.38
N ILE A 81 -15.13 -10.61 9.79
CA ILE A 81 -14.70 -10.65 11.20
C ILE A 81 -15.57 -9.72 12.06
N LYS A 82 -15.90 -8.52 11.57
CA LYS A 82 -16.78 -7.57 12.28
C LYS A 82 -18.18 -8.13 12.53
N ASN A 83 -18.68 -8.92 11.59
CA ASN A 83 -20.03 -9.47 11.62
C ASN A 83 -20.08 -10.91 12.16
N ASP A 84 -18.95 -11.47 12.61
CA ASP A 84 -18.87 -12.86 13.09
C ASP A 84 -19.38 -13.88 12.04
N ASP A 85 -19.05 -13.65 10.77
CA ASP A 85 -19.51 -14.45 9.64
C ASP A 85 -18.37 -15.27 9.03
N TYR A 86 -18.19 -16.48 9.56
CA TYR A 86 -17.15 -17.40 9.09
C TYR A 86 -17.36 -17.85 7.63
N THR A 87 -18.61 -17.92 7.15
CA THR A 87 -18.90 -18.30 5.76
C THR A 87 -18.43 -17.20 4.81
N ALA A 88 -18.78 -15.94 5.10
CA ALA A 88 -18.30 -14.79 4.33
C ALA A 88 -16.77 -14.68 4.37
N TYR A 89 -16.15 -15.00 5.51
CA TYR A 89 -14.69 -15.06 5.61
C TYR A 89 -14.11 -16.10 4.64
N GLN A 90 -14.63 -17.33 4.63
CA GLN A 90 -14.16 -18.39 3.73
C GLN A 90 -14.30 -18.00 2.25
N GLU A 91 -15.39 -17.34 1.88
CA GLU A 91 -15.58 -16.82 0.53
C GLU A 91 -14.52 -15.78 0.15
N ALA A 92 -14.24 -14.82 1.05
CA ALA A 92 -13.27 -13.76 0.83
C ALA A 92 -11.84 -14.29 0.65
N VAL A 93 -11.46 -15.33 1.40
CA VAL A 93 -10.10 -15.92 1.39
C VAL A 93 -9.93 -17.13 0.47
N SER A 94 -11.00 -17.63 -0.15
CA SER A 94 -11.04 -18.85 -0.99
C SER A 94 -9.92 -18.97 -2.04
N ASN A 95 -9.44 -17.84 -2.58
CA ASN A 95 -8.40 -17.78 -3.60
C ASN A 95 -7.04 -17.27 -3.08
N MET A 96 -6.91 -17.02 -1.78
CA MET A 96 -5.70 -16.47 -1.15
C MET A 96 -4.79 -17.56 -0.56
N HIS A 97 -5.17 -18.83 -0.68
CA HIS A 97 -4.50 -19.96 -0.02
C HIS A 97 -4.38 -19.78 1.51
N LEU A 98 -5.28 -18.98 2.09
CA LEU A 98 -5.41 -18.78 3.52
C LEU A 98 -6.66 -19.54 3.95
N SER A 99 -6.47 -20.75 4.47
CA SER A 99 -7.53 -21.50 5.13
C SER A 99 -7.19 -21.58 6.61
N ILE A 100 -8.09 -21.10 7.44
CA ILE A 100 -8.01 -21.23 8.90
C ILE A 100 -9.23 -22.01 9.37
N SER A 101 -9.14 -22.64 10.54
CA SER A 101 -10.31 -23.27 11.15
C SER A 101 -11.27 -22.24 11.73
N GLU A 102 -12.51 -22.65 11.99
CA GLU A 102 -13.50 -21.83 12.69
C GLU A 102 -12.97 -21.37 14.06
N ASP A 103 -12.36 -22.26 14.85
CA ASP A 103 -11.68 -21.88 16.11
C ASP A 103 -10.61 -20.78 15.97
N GLN A 104 -9.97 -20.67 14.80
CA GLN A 104 -8.98 -19.62 14.53
C GLN A 104 -9.67 -18.32 14.12
N PHE A 105 -10.78 -18.41 13.37
CA PHE A 105 -11.63 -17.28 13.05
C PHE A 105 -12.24 -16.68 14.32
N ASP A 106 -12.76 -17.49 15.23
CA ASP A 106 -13.33 -17.05 16.51
C ASP A 106 -12.31 -16.24 17.34
N LYS A 107 -11.04 -16.66 17.34
CA LYS A 107 -9.96 -15.91 17.99
C LYS A 107 -9.73 -14.54 17.34
N MET A 108 -9.89 -14.43 16.02
CA MET A 108 -9.79 -13.15 15.31
C MET A 108 -10.97 -12.23 15.63
N VAL A 109 -12.19 -12.79 15.69
CA VAL A 109 -13.40 -12.06 16.11
C VAL A 109 -13.24 -11.57 17.55
N GLN A 110 -12.82 -12.44 18.47
CA GLN A 110 -12.56 -12.06 19.86
C GLN A 110 -11.50 -10.95 19.96
N GLN A 111 -10.38 -11.08 19.24
CA GLN A 111 -9.35 -10.05 19.21
C GLN A 111 -9.88 -8.72 18.67
N TYR A 112 -10.75 -8.75 17.65
CA TYR A 112 -11.38 -7.56 17.12
C TYR A 112 -12.32 -6.92 18.15
N GLN A 113 -13.13 -7.70 18.85
CA GLN A 113 -14.01 -7.22 19.92
C GLN A 113 -13.23 -6.58 21.07
N GLU A 114 -12.05 -7.12 21.41
CA GLU A 114 -11.19 -6.61 22.48
C GLU A 114 -10.40 -5.35 22.08
N THR A 115 -9.94 -5.26 20.83
CA THR A 115 -8.97 -4.23 20.41
C THR A 115 -9.52 -3.22 19.40
N GLY A 116 -10.68 -3.48 18.81
CA GLY A 116 -11.22 -2.75 17.67
C GLY A 116 -10.37 -2.91 16.39
N ASN A 117 -9.45 -3.88 16.36
CA ASN A 117 -8.52 -4.08 15.27
C ASN A 117 -8.45 -5.55 14.84
N VAL A 118 -8.63 -5.81 13.56
CA VAL A 118 -8.54 -7.14 12.93
C VAL A 118 -7.10 -7.65 12.74
N GLY A 119 -6.10 -6.95 13.30
CA GLY A 119 -4.70 -7.36 13.33
C GLY A 119 -3.74 -6.46 12.52
N PRO A 120 -2.41 -6.64 12.68
CA PRO A 120 -1.40 -5.86 11.96
C PRO A 120 -1.42 -6.21 10.46
N GLY A 121 -2.04 -5.33 9.66
CA GLY A 121 -2.08 -5.46 8.20
C GLY A 121 -3.49 -5.38 7.59
N LEU A 122 -4.54 -5.55 8.40
CA LEU A 122 -5.93 -5.45 7.97
C LEU A 122 -6.58 -4.17 8.50
N GLY A 123 -6.37 -3.84 9.78
CA GLY A 123 -6.90 -2.61 10.38
C GLY A 123 -5.85 -1.52 10.50
N LYS A 124 -5.80 -0.61 9.52
CA LYS A 124 -5.38 0.82 9.65
C LYS A 124 -5.36 1.60 8.32
N GLY A 125 -6.26 1.27 7.38
CA GLY A 125 -6.48 2.10 6.18
C GLY A 125 -7.48 3.24 6.37
N ALA A 126 -8.50 3.07 7.21
CA ALA A 126 -9.67 3.98 7.24
C ALA A 126 -9.56 5.16 8.22
N HIS A 127 -8.66 5.15 9.21
CA HIS A 127 -8.62 6.18 10.26
C HIS A 127 -7.60 7.32 10.10
N ARG A 128 -6.81 7.36 9.02
CA ARG A 128 -5.80 8.43 8.84
C ARG A 128 -6.15 9.56 7.86
N PHE A 129 -7.31 9.53 7.21
CA PHE A 129 -7.78 10.64 6.38
C PHE A 129 -9.12 11.27 6.82
N GLY A 130 -9.61 10.91 8.01
CA GLY A 130 -10.60 11.71 8.72
C GLY A 130 -9.89 12.77 9.55
N ARG A 131 -9.77 14.00 9.00
CA ARG A 131 -9.56 15.18 9.84
C ARG A 131 -10.64 15.17 10.91
N ASP A 132 -10.25 15.05 12.17
CA ASP A 132 -11.11 15.41 13.28
C ASP A 132 -11.21 16.96 13.26
N PRO A 133 -12.35 17.57 12.87
CA PRO A 133 -12.49 19.02 12.87
C PRO A 133 -12.71 19.56 14.30
N GLY A 134 -12.76 18.70 15.32
CA GLY A 134 -13.28 19.02 16.64
C GLY A 134 -12.31 19.60 17.67
N MET A 135 -10.99 19.55 17.47
CA MET A 135 -10.04 19.87 18.57
C MET A 135 -9.40 21.27 18.54
N MET A 136 -9.78 22.17 17.62
CA MET A 136 -9.23 23.54 17.55
C MET A 136 -10.19 24.62 18.10
N ARG A 137 -11.00 24.31 19.13
CA ARG A 137 -11.80 25.30 19.85
C ARG A 137 -11.36 25.35 21.32
N GLY A 138 -10.25 26.03 21.58
CA GLY A 138 -9.79 26.20 22.96
C GLY A 138 -8.56 27.05 23.22
N MET A 139 -7.94 27.66 22.19
CA MET A 139 -6.75 28.50 22.40
C MET A 139 -6.86 29.84 21.69
N TRP A 140 -7.89 30.60 22.01
CA TRP A 140 -7.88 32.06 21.94
C TRP A 140 -8.79 32.59 23.05
N ASN A 141 -8.21 32.73 24.23
CA ASN A 141 -8.56 33.74 25.23
C ASN A 141 -7.25 34.33 25.75
#